data_AF-A0A1Q2MGZ5-F1
#
_entry.id   AF-A0A1Q2MGZ5-F1
#
_cell.length_a   1.000
_cell.length_b   1.000
_cell.length_c   1.000
_cell.angle_alpha   90.00
_cell.angle_beta   90.00
_cell.angle_gamma   90.00
#
_symmetry.space_group_name_H-M   'P 1'
#
loop_
_entity.id
_entity.type
_entity.pdbx_description
1 polymer ?
#
loop_
_entity_poly.entity_id
_entity_poly.type
_entity_poly.pdbx_seq_one_letter_code
_entity_poly.pdbx_strand_id
1 'polypeptide(L)'
;MCSDEKIIPRHGGYRKLKSFQVSRLVYDITVRFCEKYIDRFSRTRDQMVQAARSGVQNIAEGSQASGTSKKTELKLTSVARASLEELRLDYENFLRQRRLQRTPVPVKGKQAK
;
A
#
# COMPACT_ATOMS: atom_id res chain seq x y z
N MET A 1 17.00 26.15 -31.40
CA MET A 1 16.99 26.81 -30.08
C MET A 1 16.77 25.74 -29.03
N CYS A 2 17.66 25.68 -28.03
CA CYS A 2 17.65 24.68 -26.95
C CYS A 2 16.25 24.55 -26.32
N SER A 3 15.66 23.37 -26.42
CA SER A 3 14.60 22.95 -25.52
C SER A 3 15.18 22.93 -24.10
N ASP A 4 14.61 23.74 -23.22
CA ASP A 4 14.84 23.70 -21.78
C ASP A 4 14.62 22.26 -21.27
N GLU A 5 15.70 21.46 -21.22
CA GLU A 5 15.73 20.26 -20.41
C GLU A 5 15.60 20.74 -18.97
N LYS A 6 14.38 20.74 -18.45
CA LYS A 6 14.13 20.85 -17.02
C LYS A 6 14.98 19.79 -16.34
N ILE A 7 16.07 20.24 -15.72
CA ILE A 7 17.04 19.44 -14.96
C ILE A 7 16.33 18.53 -13.95
N ILE A 8 15.10 18.90 -13.56
CA ILE A 8 14.21 18.12 -12.71
C ILE A 8 12.88 17.83 -13.45
N PRO A 9 12.55 16.55 -13.73
CA PRO A 9 11.27 16.16 -14.33
C PRO A 9 10.09 16.40 -13.35
N ARG A 10 8.84 16.39 -13.81
CA ARG A 10 7.68 16.57 -12.90
C ARG A 10 7.63 15.42 -11.87
N HIS A 11 7.66 15.75 -10.58
CA HIS A 11 7.61 14.80 -9.45
C HIS A 11 6.66 15.28 -8.34
N GLY A 12 6.46 14.47 -7.29
CA GLY A 12 5.73 14.89 -6.08
C GLY A 12 4.21 15.04 -6.20
N GLY A 13 3.62 14.66 -7.34
CA GLY A 13 2.18 14.71 -7.59
C GLY A 13 1.36 13.58 -6.94
N TYR A 14 1.81 13.01 -5.82
CA TYR A 14 1.25 11.77 -5.25
C TYR A 14 -0.25 11.82 -5.01
N ARG A 15 -0.81 12.99 -4.68
CA ARG A 15 -2.26 13.18 -4.46
C ARG A 15 -3.12 12.83 -5.69
N LYS A 16 -2.53 12.88 -6.90
CA LYS A 16 -3.19 12.50 -8.16
C LYS A 16 -3.02 11.01 -8.51
N LEU A 17 -2.17 10.28 -7.79
CA LEU A 17 -1.97 8.86 -8.03
C LEU A 17 -3.18 8.06 -7.52
N LYS A 18 -3.75 7.21 -8.39
CA LYS A 18 -4.80 6.29 -7.99
C LYS A 18 -4.35 5.35 -6.87
N SER A 19 -3.10 4.88 -6.92
CA SER A 19 -2.51 4.06 -5.86
C SER A 19 -2.54 4.78 -4.50
N PHE A 20 -2.17 6.07 -4.45
CA PHE A 20 -2.22 6.84 -3.21
C PHE A 20 -3.66 7.02 -2.69
N GLN A 21 -4.58 7.40 -3.57
CA GLN A 21 -5.99 7.62 -3.20
C GLN A 21 -6.64 6.35 -2.66
N VAL A 22 -6.43 5.21 -3.35
CA VAL A 22 -6.95 3.90 -2.94
C VAL A 22 -6.27 3.44 -1.65
N SER A 23 -4.95 3.53 -1.53
CA SER A 23 -4.26 3.15 -0.29
C SER A 23 -4.70 4.00 0.91
N ARG A 24 -4.98 5.30 0.71
CA ARG A 24 -5.52 6.15 1.78
C ARG A 24 -6.91 5.69 2.22
N LEU A 25 -7.78 5.36 1.27
CA LEU A 25 -9.09 4.78 1.58
C LEU A 25 -8.95 3.44 2.32
N VAL A 26 -8.02 2.58 1.88
CA VAL A 26 -7.71 1.32 2.57
C VAL A 26 -7.31 1.60 4.01
N TYR A 27 -6.42 2.55 4.27
CA TYR A 27 -6.03 2.95 5.62
C TYR A 27 -7.23 3.38 6.49
N ASP A 28 -8.07 4.29 5.99
CA ASP A 28 -9.24 4.77 6.72
C ASP A 28 -10.21 3.63 7.06
N ILE A 29 -10.42 2.70 6.11
CA ILE A 29 -11.25 1.51 6.31
C ILE A 29 -10.58 0.54 7.29
N THR A 30 -9.27 0.33 7.23
CA THR A 30 -8.54 -0.54 8.16
C THR A 30 -8.67 -0.06 9.59
N VAL A 31 -8.56 1.25 9.85
CA VAL A 31 -8.77 1.81 11.19
C VAL A 31 -10.17 1.45 11.72
N ARG A 32 -11.22 1.71 10.93
CA ARG A 32 -12.61 1.39 11.32
C ARG A 32 -12.86 -0.11 11.46
N PHE A 33 -12.25 -0.93 10.60
CA PHE A 33 -12.32 -2.38 10.68
C PHE A 33 -11.72 -2.88 11.98
N CYS A 34 -10.51 -2.44 12.31
CA CYS A 34 -9.83 -2.83 13.54
C CYS A 34 -10.58 -2.34 14.80
N GLU A 35 -11.17 -1.14 14.75
CA GLU A 35 -12.05 -0.64 15.82
C GLU A 35 -13.25 -1.54 16.09
N LYS A 36 -13.84 -2.09 15.04
CA LYS A 36 -15.09 -2.86 15.14
C LYS A 36 -14.89 -4.35 15.36
N TYR A 37 -13.85 -4.94 14.77
CA TYR A 37 -13.73 -6.39 14.64
C TYR A 37 -12.51 -7.01 15.31
N ILE A 38 -11.54 -6.19 15.72
CA ILE A 38 -10.31 -6.64 16.37
C ILE A 38 -10.33 -6.17 17.82
N ASP A 39 -10.00 -7.08 18.73
CA ASP A 39 -9.89 -6.75 20.15
C ASP A 39 -8.97 -5.55 20.38
N ARG A 40 -9.35 -4.67 21.31
CA ARG A 40 -8.66 -3.40 21.57
C ARG A 40 -7.20 -3.62 22.01
N PHE A 41 -6.91 -4.73 22.68
CA PHE A 41 -5.58 -5.05 23.20
C PHE A 41 -4.81 -6.02 22.29
N SER A 42 -5.40 -6.45 21.17
CA SER A 42 -4.74 -7.36 20.24
C SER A 42 -3.60 -6.67 19.50
N ARG A 43 -2.42 -7.31 19.49
CA ARG A 43 -1.28 -6.87 18.69
C ARG A 43 -1.58 -6.80 17.19
N THR A 44 -2.51 -7.63 16.72
CA THR A 44 -2.95 -7.64 15.31
C THR A 44 -3.58 -6.31 14.91
N ARG A 45 -4.25 -5.60 15.83
CA ARG A 45 -4.78 -4.26 15.59
C ARG A 45 -3.69 -3.29 15.16
N ASP A 46 -2.62 -3.22 15.95
CA ASP A 46 -1.49 -2.33 15.66
C ASP A 46 -0.80 -2.71 14.35
N GLN A 47 -0.59 -4.01 14.12
CA GLN A 47 0.06 -4.53 12.91
C GLN A 47 -0.70 -4.12 11.65
N MET A 48 -2.01 -4.36 11.61
CA MET A 48 -2.85 -3.99 10.46
C MET A 48 -2.85 -2.47 10.22
N VAL A 49 -3.04 -1.67 11.28
CA VAL A 49 -3.08 -0.21 11.16
C VAL A 49 -1.72 0.35 10.69
N GLN A 50 -0.61 -0.18 11.20
CA GLN A 50 0.74 0.23 10.79
C GLN A 50 1.05 -0.20 9.36
N ALA A 51 0.70 -1.42 8.95
CA ALA A 51 0.90 -1.89 7.58
C ALA A 51 0.15 -1.00 6.58
N ALA A 52 -1.12 -0.68 6.86
CA ALA A 52 -1.92 0.23 6.05
C ALA A 52 -1.31 1.65 5.99
N ARG A 53 -0.90 2.21 7.14
CA ARG A 53 -0.25 3.53 7.22
C ARG A 53 1.06 3.58 6.44
N SER A 54 1.93 2.59 6.64
CA SER A 54 3.21 2.43 5.95
C SER A 54 3.03 2.40 4.44
N GLY A 55 2.01 1.67 3.95
CA GLY A 55 1.68 1.62 2.52
C GLY A 55 1.41 3.00 1.93
N VAL A 56 0.59 3.82 2.61
CA VAL A 56 0.25 5.19 2.15
C VAL A 56 1.47 6.11 2.16
N GLN A 57 2.25 6.08 3.24
CA GLN A 57 3.41 6.95 3.43
C GLN A 57 4.49 6.67 2.38
N ASN A 58 4.83 5.40 2.17
CA ASN A 58 5.85 5.02 1.19
C ASN A 58 5.45 5.36 -0.25
N ILE A 59 4.16 5.35 -0.61
CA ILE A 59 3.69 5.84 -1.92
C ILE A 59 3.93 7.35 -2.05
N ALA A 60 3.61 8.12 -1.01
CA ALA A 60 3.81 9.56 -1.02
C ALA A 60 5.30 9.92 -1.10
N GLU A 61 6.12 9.33 -0.24
CA GLU A 61 7.56 9.55 -0.18
C GLU A 61 8.26 9.11 -1.46
N GLY A 62 7.93 7.92 -1.99
CA GLY A 62 8.47 7.43 -3.25
C GLY A 62 8.17 8.37 -4.42
N SER A 63 6.93 8.88 -4.48
CA SER A 63 6.54 9.86 -5.50
C SER A 63 7.24 11.20 -5.35
N GLN A 64 7.52 11.67 -4.13
CA GLN A 64 8.32 12.88 -3.91
C GLN A 64 9.78 12.69 -4.34
N ALA A 65 10.36 11.54 -4.01
CA ALA A 65 11.75 11.21 -4.33
C ALA A 65 11.98 10.96 -5.84
N SER A 66 10.94 10.72 -6.63
CA SER A 66 11.04 10.43 -8.07
C SER A 66 11.76 11.49 -8.91
N GLY A 67 11.80 12.73 -8.43
CA GLY A 67 12.51 13.85 -9.06
C GLY A 67 13.99 13.94 -8.74
N THR A 68 14.44 13.29 -7.65
CA THR A 68 15.82 13.39 -7.15
C THR A 68 16.55 12.05 -7.20
N SER A 69 15.85 10.92 -7.03
CA SER A 69 16.45 9.59 -7.01
C SER A 69 15.45 8.51 -7.45
N LYS A 70 15.69 7.94 -8.64
CA LYS A 70 14.97 6.76 -9.13
C LYS A 70 15.17 5.52 -8.25
N LYS A 71 16.36 5.36 -7.67
CA LYS A 71 16.66 4.28 -6.73
C LYS A 71 15.76 4.35 -5.50
N THR A 72 15.56 5.55 -4.94
CA THR A 72 14.71 5.77 -3.77
C THR A 72 13.24 5.57 -4.10
N GLU A 73 12.78 6.09 -5.25
CA GLU A 73 11.41 5.88 -5.76
C GLU A 73 11.07 4.40 -5.85
N LEU A 74 11.92 3.59 -6.50
CA LEU A 74 11.70 2.15 -6.67
C LEU A 74 11.72 1.41 -5.33
N LYS A 75 12.62 1.78 -4.43
CA LYS A 75 12.72 1.19 -3.09
C LYS A 75 11.44 1.43 -2.29
N LEU A 76 10.98 2.67 -2.17
CA LEU A 76 9.80 3.01 -1.38
C LEU A 76 8.53 2.45 -2.03
N THR A 77 8.45 2.41 -3.37
CA THR A 77 7.35 1.72 -4.06
C THR A 77 7.29 0.23 -3.71
N SER A 78 8.46 -0.42 -3.62
CA SER A 78 8.54 -1.84 -3.22
C SER A 78 8.13 -2.05 -1.77
N VAL A 79 8.54 -1.16 -0.86
CA VAL A 79 8.13 -1.19 0.55
C VAL A 79 6.62 -1.00 0.68
N ALA A 80 6.04 -0.02 -0.03
CA ALA A 80 4.60 0.20 -0.03
C ALA A 80 3.83 -1.05 -0.48
N ARG A 81 4.30 -1.72 -1.54
CA ARG A 81 3.72 -2.97 -2.02
C ARG A 81 3.78 -4.07 -0.96
N ALA A 82 4.93 -4.23 -0.29
CA ALA A 82 5.10 -5.23 0.76
C ALA A 82 4.13 -4.97 1.94
N SER A 83 4.03 -3.73 2.42
CA SER A 83 3.12 -3.38 3.52
C SER A 83 1.65 -3.63 3.18
N LEU A 84 1.22 -3.36 1.94
CA LEU A 84 -0.16 -3.64 1.52
C LEU A 84 -0.43 -5.14 1.33
N GLU A 85 0.58 -5.92 0.97
CA GLU A 85 0.47 -7.38 0.89
C GLU A 85 0.38 -8.01 2.28
N GLU A 86 1.16 -7.53 3.25
CA GLU A 86 1.05 -7.93 4.66
C GLU A 86 -0.37 -7.64 5.18
N LEU A 87 -0.88 -6.43 4.95
CA LEU A 87 -2.25 -6.07 5.32
C LEU A 87 -3.30 -7.00 4.68
N ARG A 88 -3.12 -7.35 3.40
CA ARG A 88 -4.01 -8.30 2.71
C ARG A 88 -4.01 -9.66 3.42
N LEU A 89 -2.83 -10.17 3.76
CA LEU A 89 -2.69 -11.45 4.48
C LEU A 89 -3.32 -11.39 5.87
N ASP A 90 -3.24 -10.26 6.58
CA ASP A 90 -3.91 -10.07 7.86
C ASP A 90 -5.44 -10.16 7.74
N TYR A 91 -6.03 -9.52 6.72
CA TYR A 91 -7.45 -9.68 6.42
C TYR A 91 -7.82 -11.13 6.10
N GLU A 92 -7.02 -11.80 5.28
CA GLU A 92 -7.22 -13.19 4.92
C GLU A 92 -7.11 -14.14 6.12
N ASN A 93 -6.23 -13.83 7.07
CA ASN A 93 -6.06 -14.57 8.31
C ASN A 93 -7.26 -14.36 9.24
N PHE A 94 -7.73 -13.12 9.37
CA PHE A 94 -8.95 -12.80 10.12
C PHE A 94 -10.15 -13.61 9.62
N LEU A 95 -10.38 -13.65 8.30
CA LEU A 95 -11.47 -14.42 7.70
C LEU A 95 -11.30 -15.92 7.94
N ARG A 96 -10.08 -16.45 7.74
CA ARG A 96 -9.77 -17.88 7.91
C ARG A 96 -10.00 -18.35 9.34
N GLN A 97 -9.51 -17.61 10.33
CA GLN A 97 -9.64 -17.97 11.75
C GLN A 97 -11.10 -17.96 12.21
N ARG A 98 -11.95 -17.14 11.59
CA ARG A 98 -13.38 -17.04 11.89
C ARG A 98 -14.27 -17.90 10.98
N ARG A 99 -13.67 -18.73 10.12
CA ARG A 99 -14.39 -19.58 9.14
C ARG A 99 -15.34 -18.79 8.22
N LEU A 100 -14.98 -17.56 7.90
CA LEU A 100 -15.72 -16.71 6.98
C LEU A 100 -15.27 -16.97 5.53
N GLN A 101 -16.17 -16.75 4.57
CA GLN A 101 -15.85 -16.93 3.15
C GLN A 101 -14.69 -16.01 2.75
N ARG A 102 -13.65 -16.59 2.16
CA ARG A 102 -12.58 -15.83 1.52
C ARG A 102 -13.02 -15.44 0.12
N THR A 103 -12.78 -14.19 -0.26
CA THR A 103 -12.93 -13.76 -1.65
C THR A 103 -11.98 -14.59 -2.52
N PRO A 104 -12.43 -15.15 -3.65
CA PRO A 104 -11.53 -15.86 -4.56
C PRO A 104 -10.41 -14.93 -4.99
N VAL A 105 -9.16 -15.29 -4.69
CA VAL A 105 -8.00 -14.58 -5.25
C VAL A 105 -7.91 -15.01 -6.71
N PRO A 106 -7.92 -14.07 -7.68
CA PRO A 106 -7.66 -14.43 -9.06
C PRO A 106 -6.26 -15.05 -9.12
N VAL A 107 -6.20 -16.36 -9.38
CA VAL A 107 -4.94 -17.06 -9.62
C VAL A 107 -4.40 -16.47 -10.92
N LYS A 108 -3.32 -15.68 -10.85
CA LYS A 108 -2.59 -15.32 -12.07
C LYS A 108 -2.20 -16.64 -12.72
N GLY A 109 -2.73 -16.87 -13.93
CA GLY A 109 -2.54 -18.10 -14.68
C GLY A 109 -1.07 -18.51 -14.67
N LYS A 110 -0.83 -19.81 -14.44
CA LYS A 110 0.46 -20.44 -14.68
C LYS A 110 0.96 -19.94 -16.04
N GLN A 111 2.12 -19.29 -16.06
CA GLN A 111 2.86 -19.17 -17.32
C GLN A 111 3.12 -20.60 -17.78
N ALA A 112 2.41 -21.03 -18.82
CA ALA A 112 2.76 -22.21 -19.55
C ALA A 112 4.16 -21.96 -20.12
N LYS A 113 5.12 -22.77 -19.69
CA LYS A 113 6.34 -23.01 -20.47
C LYS A 113 5.98 -23.90 -21.64
#